data_AF-A0A0M8WE84-F1
#
_entry.id   AF-A0A0M8WE84-F1
#
_cell.length_a   1.000
_cell.length_b   1.000
_cell.length_c   1.000
_cell.angle_alpha   90.00
_cell.angle_beta   90.00
_cell.angle_gamma   90.00
#
_symmetry.space_group_name_H-M   'P 1'
#
loop_
_entity.id
_entity.type
_entity.pdbx_description
1 polymer ?
#
loop_
_entity_poly.entity_id
_entity_poly.type
_entity_poly.pdbx_seq_one_letter_code
_entity_poly.pdbx_strand_id
1 'polypeptide(L)'
;MRNSRLRALSGVLAAGALIAGLSGTTAQAAEKTVTAAPAEIGIRFNPDGDAGQCGGLAGQQWAKDPDFTKAIRFDTDSRSGGCQLSFGIFDPDNTLRGVSISYTFQVTSNGDAGQCGNPGTFQMPIQRFRTFGPQIRVDTDGRSGGCNLTFTVSGRSDVILEVRYFADGDASQCGNALPSNQNHTAFAGSPVTIGIDTDGRSGGCQMQLHLQKV
;
A
#
# COMPACT_ATOMS: atom_id res chain seq x y z
N MET A 1 6.75 -91.95 32.60
CA MET A 1 5.62 -91.20 33.19
C MET A 1 4.90 -90.43 32.06
N ARG A 2 3.56 -90.57 31.99
CA ARG A 2 2.54 -89.91 31.11
C ARG A 2 2.59 -90.27 29.61
N ASN A 3 1.78 -91.20 29.08
CA ASN A 3 0.31 -91.29 28.86
C ASN A 3 -0.30 -90.35 27.79
N SER A 4 -0.57 -90.96 26.62
CA SER A 4 -1.81 -91.03 25.82
C SER A 4 -2.85 -89.89 25.73
N ARG A 5 -3.07 -89.48 24.46
CA ARG A 5 -4.31 -89.21 23.69
C ARG A 5 -5.62 -88.81 24.41
N LEU A 6 -6.31 -87.80 23.84
CA LEU A 6 -7.75 -87.84 23.48
C LEU A 6 -8.17 -86.71 22.53
N ARG A 7 -9.02 -87.07 21.55
CA ARG A 7 -9.76 -86.23 20.59
C ARG A 7 -11.12 -85.81 21.20
N ALA A 8 -11.65 -84.66 20.77
CA ALA A 8 -13.08 -84.30 20.64
C ALA A 8 -13.14 -82.76 20.45
N LEU A 9 -14.09 -82.09 19.80
CA LEU A 9 -15.23 -82.39 18.92
C LEU A 9 -15.66 -81.03 18.31
N SER A 10 -16.33 -81.08 17.17
CA SER A 10 -16.83 -79.97 16.36
C SER A 10 -17.76 -78.98 17.07
N GLY A 11 -17.78 -77.74 16.60
CA GLY A 11 -18.81 -76.74 16.90
C GLY A 11 -18.90 -75.69 15.80
N VAL A 12 -19.82 -75.89 14.86
CA VAL A 12 -20.24 -74.89 13.87
C VAL A 12 -21.19 -73.93 14.57
N LEU A 13 -20.89 -72.63 14.54
CA LEU A 13 -21.86 -71.57 14.80
C LEU A 13 -21.76 -70.57 13.64
N ALA A 14 -22.67 -70.73 12.69
CA ALA A 14 -23.01 -69.72 11.72
C ALA A 14 -23.73 -68.58 12.45
N ALA A 15 -23.08 -67.43 12.57
CA ALA A 15 -23.73 -66.17 12.88
C ALA A 15 -23.73 -65.34 11.60
N GLY A 16 -24.85 -65.39 10.87
CA GLY A 16 -25.12 -64.44 9.80
C GLY A 16 -25.29 -63.06 10.43
N ALA A 17 -24.26 -62.22 10.32
CA ALA A 17 -24.36 -60.81 10.61
C ALA A 17 -24.93 -60.10 9.37
N LEU A 18 -26.20 -59.69 9.46
CA LEU A 18 -26.76 -58.65 8.61
C LEU A 18 -25.98 -57.36 8.89
N ILE A 19 -24.96 -57.07 8.09
CA ILE A 19 -24.35 -55.75 8.05
C ILE A 19 -25.32 -54.86 7.29
N ALA A 20 -26.21 -54.20 8.03
CA ALA A 20 -26.99 -53.09 7.53
C ALA A 20 -26.00 -52.05 6.98
N GLY A 21 -26.06 -51.82 5.66
CA GLY A 21 -25.30 -50.78 4.99
C GLY A 21 -25.71 -49.42 5.53
N LEU A 22 -24.91 -48.89 6.46
CA LEU A 22 -24.91 -47.47 6.76
C LEU A 22 -24.22 -46.78 5.58
N SER A 23 -25.02 -46.40 4.59
CA SER A 23 -24.66 -45.41 3.59
C SER A 23 -24.43 -44.08 4.33
N GLY A 24 -23.24 -43.94 4.92
CA GLY A 24 -22.80 -42.69 5.51
C GLY A 24 -22.64 -41.68 4.37
N THR A 25 -23.62 -40.80 4.22
CA THR A 25 -23.45 -39.55 3.49
C THR A 25 -22.36 -38.77 4.20
N THR A 26 -21.13 -38.82 3.70
CA THR A 26 -20.10 -37.87 4.07
C THR A 26 -20.58 -36.50 3.61
N ALA A 27 -21.15 -35.73 4.53
CA ALA A 27 -21.41 -34.32 4.33
C ALA A 27 -20.06 -33.65 4.06
N GLN A 28 -19.77 -33.37 2.80
CA GLN A 28 -18.66 -32.51 2.42
C GLN A 28 -19.05 -31.11 2.89
N ALA A 29 -18.51 -30.69 4.04
CA ALA A 29 -18.53 -29.29 4.42
C ALA A 29 -17.77 -28.53 3.33
N ALA A 30 -18.50 -27.74 2.54
CA ALA A 30 -17.87 -26.83 1.61
C ALA A 30 -17.05 -25.84 2.43
N GLU A 31 -15.73 -25.95 2.37
CA GLU A 31 -14.83 -24.95 2.92
C GLU A 31 -15.10 -23.64 2.19
N LYS A 32 -15.74 -22.70 2.89
CA LYS A 32 -15.93 -21.35 2.41
C LYS A 32 -14.56 -20.69 2.43
N THR A 33 -13.87 -20.70 1.29
CA THR A 33 -12.62 -19.98 1.12
C THR A 33 -12.89 -18.50 1.34
N VAL A 34 -12.49 -17.98 2.50
CA VAL A 34 -12.57 -16.54 2.78
C VAL A 34 -11.44 -15.89 1.98
N THR A 35 -11.79 -15.18 0.92
CA THR A 35 -10.83 -14.36 0.18
C THR A 35 -10.30 -13.27 1.11
N ALA A 36 -8.97 -13.16 1.21
CA ALA A 36 -8.34 -12.12 2.01
C ALA A 36 -8.78 -10.72 1.53
N ALA A 37 -9.05 -9.83 2.47
CA ALA A 37 -9.28 -8.43 2.19
C ALA A 37 -8.02 -7.80 1.58
N PRO A 38 -8.14 -7.03 0.49
CA PRO A 38 -7.00 -6.38 -0.14
C PRO A 38 -6.40 -5.34 0.81
N ALA A 39 -5.08 -5.18 0.75
CA ALA A 39 -4.42 -4.09 1.44
C ALA A 39 -4.80 -2.73 0.82
N GLU A 40 -4.80 -1.69 1.63
CA GLU A 40 -5.11 -0.32 1.24
C GLU A 40 -3.87 0.58 1.40
N ILE A 41 -3.60 1.42 0.40
CA ILE A 41 -2.64 2.53 0.50
C ILE A 41 -3.36 3.78 1.01
N GLY A 42 -2.76 4.43 2.01
CA GLY A 42 -3.30 5.60 2.67
C GLY A 42 -2.44 6.84 2.46
N ILE A 43 -3.10 7.98 2.32
CA ILE A 43 -2.47 9.30 2.42
C ILE A 43 -3.25 10.14 3.43
N ARG A 44 -2.54 10.70 4.41
CA ARG A 44 -3.04 11.79 5.24
C ARG A 44 -2.43 13.08 4.74
N PHE A 45 -3.26 14.09 4.55
CA PHE A 45 -2.84 15.38 4.03
C PHE A 45 -3.57 16.50 4.76
N ASN A 46 -2.83 17.52 5.17
CA ASN A 46 -3.39 18.71 5.81
C ASN A 46 -2.75 19.95 5.19
N PRO A 47 -3.53 20.99 4.92
CA PRO A 47 -2.95 22.28 4.59
C PRO A 47 -2.24 22.86 5.80
N ASP A 48 -1.11 23.49 5.53
CA ASP A 48 -0.39 24.32 6.48
C ASP A 48 -0.51 25.76 6.02
N GLY A 49 -1.62 26.43 6.36
CA GLY A 49 -1.98 27.73 5.81
C GLY A 49 -3.21 27.65 4.90
N ASP A 50 -3.09 28.09 3.65
CA ASP A 50 -4.22 28.13 2.71
C ASP A 50 -4.60 26.71 2.24
N ALA A 51 -5.84 26.30 2.52
CA ALA A 51 -6.38 25.00 2.12
C ALA A 51 -6.29 24.74 0.61
N GLY A 52 -6.38 25.79 -0.22
CA GLY A 52 -6.25 25.70 -1.67
C GLY A 52 -4.90 25.16 -2.12
N GLN A 53 -3.84 25.29 -1.33
CA GLN A 53 -2.51 24.75 -1.66
C GLN A 53 -2.47 23.23 -1.72
N CYS A 54 -3.42 22.58 -1.04
CA CYS A 54 -3.61 21.13 -1.05
C CYS A 54 -4.86 20.72 -1.83
N GLY A 55 -5.28 21.54 -2.81
CA GLY A 55 -6.49 21.31 -3.60
C GLY A 55 -7.80 21.49 -2.82
N GLY A 56 -7.78 22.19 -1.68
CA GLY A 56 -8.95 22.40 -0.83
C GLY A 56 -9.32 21.19 0.02
N LEU A 57 -8.48 20.15 0.06
CA LEU A 57 -8.75 18.92 0.79
C LEU A 57 -7.96 18.89 2.11
N ALA A 58 -8.55 18.29 3.15
CA ALA A 58 -7.84 17.90 4.36
C ALA A 58 -8.32 16.53 4.88
N GLY A 59 -7.49 15.86 5.68
CA GLY A 59 -7.83 14.62 6.37
C GLY A 59 -7.06 13.41 5.84
N GLN A 60 -7.75 12.27 5.77
CA GLN A 60 -7.16 10.99 5.38
C GLN A 60 -7.98 10.33 4.28
N GLN A 61 -7.29 9.64 3.38
CA GLN A 61 -7.89 8.81 2.36
C GLN A 61 -7.17 7.46 2.28
N TRP A 62 -7.91 6.44 1.85
CA TRP A 62 -7.44 5.08 1.68
C TRP A 62 -8.01 4.55 0.37
N ALA A 63 -7.18 3.86 -0.40
CA ALA A 63 -7.58 3.21 -1.65
C ALA A 63 -7.08 1.76 -1.66
N LYS A 64 -7.90 0.88 -2.21
CA LYS A 64 -7.60 -0.54 -2.44
C LYS A 64 -7.52 -0.79 -3.93
N ASP A 65 -6.75 -1.79 -4.34
CA ASP A 65 -6.77 -2.29 -5.72
C ASP A 65 -8.21 -2.58 -6.19
N PRO A 66 -8.62 -2.14 -7.40
CA PRO A 66 -7.81 -1.51 -8.47
C PRO A 66 -7.78 0.03 -8.45
N ASP A 67 -8.28 0.65 -7.38
CA ASP A 67 -8.49 2.09 -7.31
C ASP A 67 -7.22 2.83 -6.88
N PHE A 68 -6.97 3.97 -7.54
CA PHE A 68 -6.03 4.97 -7.06
C PHE A 68 -6.63 5.78 -5.90
N THR A 69 -5.77 6.34 -5.04
CA THR A 69 -6.20 7.43 -4.15
C THR A 69 -6.77 8.59 -4.96
N LYS A 70 -7.62 9.42 -4.34
CA LYS A 70 -7.99 10.71 -4.92
C LYS A 70 -6.73 11.55 -5.10
N ALA A 71 -6.73 12.36 -6.16
CA ALA A 71 -5.62 13.27 -6.45
C ALA A 71 -5.41 14.25 -5.30
N ILE A 72 -4.16 14.36 -4.88
CA ILE A 72 -3.68 15.44 -4.01
C ILE A 72 -3.00 16.43 -4.94
N ARG A 73 -3.50 17.67 -4.94
CA ARG A 73 -2.91 18.79 -5.69
C ARG A 73 -1.92 19.52 -4.78
N PHE A 74 -0.73 19.78 -5.28
CA PHE A 74 0.25 20.71 -4.71
C PHE A 74 0.17 21.98 -5.54
N ASP A 75 -0.47 23.02 -5.00
CA ASP A 75 -0.54 24.33 -5.64
C ASP A 75 0.72 25.13 -5.34
N THR A 76 1.35 25.65 -6.37
CA THR A 76 2.69 26.24 -6.36
C THR A 76 2.67 27.74 -6.59
N ASP A 77 1.51 28.38 -6.45
CA ASP A 77 1.21 29.77 -6.80
C ASP A 77 1.67 30.85 -5.79
N SER A 78 2.79 30.63 -5.09
CA SER A 78 3.44 31.57 -4.14
C SER A 78 2.65 31.94 -2.88
N ARG A 79 1.49 31.33 -2.63
CA ARG A 79 0.78 31.55 -1.36
C ARG A 79 1.64 31.06 -0.19
N SER A 80 1.52 31.68 0.98
CA SER A 80 2.27 31.23 2.15
C SER A 80 1.68 29.95 2.71
N GLY A 81 2.53 28.97 3.03
CA GLY A 81 2.09 27.70 3.55
C GLY A 81 2.39 26.54 2.62
N GLY A 82 1.77 25.39 2.86
CA GLY A 82 1.77 24.34 1.86
C GLY A 82 1.06 23.07 2.32
N CYS A 83 1.62 21.92 1.98
CA CYS A 83 0.99 20.62 2.23
C CYS A 83 1.81 19.74 3.14
N GLN A 84 1.19 19.33 4.23
CA GLN A 84 1.68 18.28 5.10
C GLN A 84 1.17 16.93 4.59
N LEU A 85 2.05 15.94 4.47
CA LEU A 85 1.73 14.59 3.98
C LEU A 85 2.21 13.53 4.97
N SER A 86 1.47 12.44 5.09
CA SER A 86 1.93 11.20 5.72
C SER A 86 1.37 10.01 4.95
N PHE A 87 2.14 8.93 4.86
CA PHE A 87 1.77 7.72 4.13
C PHE A 87 1.64 6.52 5.06
N GLY A 88 0.81 5.55 4.69
CA GLY A 88 0.59 4.34 5.48
C GLY A 88 -0.09 3.25 4.66
N ILE A 89 0.01 2.00 5.12
CA ILE A 89 -0.58 0.84 4.47
C ILE A 89 -1.39 0.06 5.51
N PHE A 90 -2.65 -0.17 5.18
CA PHE A 90 -3.57 -0.96 5.99
C PHE A 90 -3.71 -2.34 5.36
N ASP A 91 -3.20 -3.37 6.04
CA ASP A 91 -3.17 -4.76 5.57
C ASP A 91 -3.82 -5.67 6.62
N PRO A 92 -5.16 -5.73 6.66
CA PRO A 92 -5.90 -6.41 7.74
C PRO A 92 -5.56 -7.90 7.84
N ASP A 93 -5.33 -8.55 6.70
CA ASP A 93 -5.08 -9.99 6.60
C ASP A 93 -3.59 -10.34 6.46
N ASN A 94 -2.69 -9.36 6.64
CA ASN A 94 -1.24 -9.55 6.60
C ASN A 94 -0.74 -10.15 5.27
N THR A 95 -1.40 -9.79 4.18
CA THR A 95 -1.13 -10.25 2.81
C THR A 95 0.19 -9.71 2.26
N LEU A 96 0.70 -8.62 2.82
CA LEU A 96 1.96 -7.94 2.48
C LEU A 96 3.11 -8.32 3.40
N ARG A 97 3.00 -9.42 4.16
CA ARG A 97 4.12 -9.92 4.96
C ARG A 97 5.39 -10.04 4.10
N GLY A 98 6.49 -9.50 4.60
CA GLY A 98 7.80 -9.50 3.92
C GLY A 98 8.01 -8.37 2.91
N VAL A 99 7.00 -7.52 2.66
CA VAL A 99 7.17 -6.27 1.91
C VAL A 99 7.73 -5.19 2.83
N SER A 100 8.59 -4.31 2.28
CA SER A 100 8.90 -3.00 2.87
C SER A 100 8.68 -1.93 1.81
N ILE A 101 7.91 -0.89 2.17
CA ILE A 101 7.70 0.29 1.33
C ILE A 101 8.18 1.51 2.12
N SER A 102 9.08 2.28 1.54
CA SER A 102 9.61 3.51 2.12
C SER A 102 9.46 4.69 1.19
N TYR A 103 9.48 5.88 1.76
CA TYR A 103 9.62 7.12 1.01
C TYR A 103 10.81 7.93 1.53
N THR A 104 11.59 8.48 0.62
CA THR A 104 12.67 9.42 0.91
C THR A 104 12.26 10.80 0.45
N PHE A 105 12.34 11.78 1.35
CA PHE A 105 11.98 13.16 1.10
C PHE A 105 13.19 14.06 1.29
N GLN A 106 13.57 14.79 0.25
CA GLN A 106 14.80 15.58 0.23
C GLN A 106 14.58 16.90 -0.48
N VAL A 107 15.36 17.91 -0.09
CA VAL A 107 15.47 19.17 -0.82
C VAL A 107 16.21 18.89 -2.12
N THR A 108 15.77 19.52 -3.22
CA THR A 108 16.50 19.54 -4.49
C THR A 108 17.86 20.22 -4.31
N SER A 109 18.84 19.92 -5.19
CA SER A 109 20.24 20.34 -5.02
C SER A 109 20.47 21.86 -4.92
N ASN A 110 19.52 22.67 -5.37
CA ASN A 110 19.55 24.14 -5.32
C ASN A 110 18.34 24.73 -4.58
N GLY A 111 17.57 23.91 -3.85
CA GLY A 111 16.35 24.35 -3.17
C GLY A 111 16.62 24.93 -1.79
N ASP A 112 15.72 25.82 -1.35
CA ASP A 112 15.71 26.29 0.03
C ASP A 112 15.27 25.16 0.98
N ALA A 113 16.09 24.86 1.99
CA ALA A 113 15.82 23.75 2.91
C ALA A 113 14.53 23.92 3.71
N GLY A 114 14.06 25.16 3.90
CA GLY A 114 12.79 25.46 4.55
C GLY A 114 11.56 25.10 3.71
N GLN A 115 11.73 24.74 2.43
CA GLN A 115 10.62 24.28 1.58
C GLN A 115 10.26 22.81 1.81
N CYS A 116 11.20 22.02 2.30
CA CYS A 116 11.00 20.58 2.52
C CYS A 116 11.12 20.28 4.01
N GLY A 117 9.99 20.36 4.73
CA GLY A 117 9.96 20.07 6.15
C GLY A 117 10.07 18.57 6.44
N ASN A 118 10.88 18.25 7.46
CA ASN A 118 11.21 16.89 7.89
C ASN A 118 11.81 16.00 6.78
N PRO A 119 12.93 16.40 6.15
CA PRO A 119 13.59 15.58 5.14
C PRO A 119 14.20 14.32 5.78
N GLY A 120 14.20 13.22 5.05
CA GLY A 120 14.70 11.93 5.53
C GLY A 120 14.12 10.75 4.77
N THR A 121 14.52 9.55 5.19
CA THR A 121 13.95 8.30 4.68
C THR A 121 13.08 7.67 5.75
N PHE A 122 11.84 7.37 5.39
CA PHE A 122 10.83 6.89 6.31
C PHE A 122 10.17 5.62 5.77
N GLN A 123 9.95 4.66 6.65
CA GLN A 123 9.15 3.47 6.34
C GLN A 123 7.66 3.80 6.42
N MET A 124 6.90 3.36 5.43
CA MET A 124 5.44 3.37 5.54
C MET A 124 5.03 2.26 6.51
N PRO A 125 4.26 2.56 7.57
CA PRO A 125 3.76 1.51 8.44
C PRO A 125 2.82 0.60 7.66
N ILE A 126 3.13 -0.70 7.61
CA ILE A 126 2.24 -1.76 7.12
C ILE A 126 1.63 -2.43 8.34
N GLN A 127 0.35 -2.16 8.62
CA GLN A 127 -0.30 -2.56 9.87
C GLN A 127 -1.71 -3.09 9.63
N ARG A 128 -2.21 -3.90 10.58
CA ARG A 128 -3.59 -4.40 10.58
C ARG A 128 -4.62 -3.36 11.06
N PHE A 129 -4.20 -2.11 11.24
CA PHE A 129 -5.04 -0.97 11.57
C PHE A 129 -4.46 0.27 10.89
N ARG A 130 -5.33 1.17 10.47
CA ARG A 130 -4.97 2.39 9.74
C ARG A 130 -4.04 3.27 10.56
N THR A 131 -2.80 3.39 10.10
CA THR A 131 -1.73 4.15 10.74
C THR A 131 -0.94 4.89 9.68
N PHE A 132 -0.43 6.07 10.03
CA PHE A 132 0.44 6.86 9.17
C PHE A 132 1.83 6.98 9.78
N GLY A 133 2.84 7.00 8.93
CA GLY A 133 4.22 7.26 9.33
C GLY A 133 4.46 8.73 9.69
N PRO A 134 5.75 9.13 9.77
CA PRO A 134 6.14 10.52 9.96
C PRO A 134 5.51 11.46 8.93
N GLN A 135 5.38 12.72 9.31
CA GLN A 135 4.84 13.74 8.44
C GLN A 135 5.96 14.48 7.72
N ILE A 136 5.83 14.68 6.42
CA ILE A 136 6.66 15.59 5.61
C ILE A 136 5.85 16.83 5.25
N ARG A 137 6.53 17.92 4.92
CA ARG A 137 5.89 19.18 4.52
C ARG A 137 6.53 19.69 3.23
N VAL A 138 5.69 20.05 2.27
CA VAL A 138 6.05 20.82 1.07
C VAL A 138 5.55 22.24 1.28
N ASP A 139 6.44 23.21 1.45
CA ASP A 139 6.14 24.65 1.50
C ASP A 139 6.07 25.20 0.08
N THR A 140 5.05 25.97 -0.25
CA THR A 140 4.83 26.51 -1.60
C THR A 140 4.90 28.05 -1.64
N ASP A 141 5.58 28.65 -0.65
CA ASP A 141 5.76 30.09 -0.46
C ASP A 141 6.69 30.81 -1.46
N GLY A 142 6.95 30.22 -2.63
CA GLY A 142 7.61 30.89 -3.76
C GLY A 142 9.13 31.00 -3.68
N ARG A 143 9.77 30.42 -2.67
CA ARG A 143 11.24 30.32 -2.63
C ARG A 143 11.75 29.40 -3.75
N SER A 144 12.99 29.62 -4.20
CA SER A 144 13.52 28.87 -5.34
C SER A 144 13.81 27.41 -5.01
N GLY A 145 13.50 26.53 -5.96
CA GLY A 145 13.74 25.10 -5.89
C GLY A 145 12.55 24.36 -5.32
N GLY A 146 12.80 23.13 -4.87
CA GLY A 146 11.70 22.23 -4.50
C GLY A 146 12.13 20.98 -3.76
N CYS A 147 11.20 20.02 -3.68
CA CYS A 147 11.36 18.78 -2.94
C CYS A 147 11.27 17.55 -3.84
N ASN A 148 12.18 16.61 -3.64
CA ASN A 148 12.12 15.28 -4.23
C ASN A 148 11.45 14.30 -3.27
N LEU A 149 10.47 13.55 -3.77
CA LEU A 149 9.82 12.45 -3.09
C LEU A 149 10.10 11.15 -3.84
N THR A 150 10.86 10.26 -3.22
CA THR A 150 11.26 8.97 -3.80
C THR A 150 10.54 7.84 -3.10
N PHE A 151 9.77 7.04 -3.84
CA PHE A 151 9.14 5.82 -3.34
C PHE A 151 10.00 4.60 -3.67
N THR A 152 10.14 3.69 -2.71
CA THR A 152 10.91 2.45 -2.86
C THR A 152 10.10 1.28 -2.32
N VAL A 153 10.05 0.20 -3.09
CA VAL A 153 9.46 -1.09 -2.70
C VAL A 153 10.58 -2.13 -2.62
N SER A 154 10.53 -3.00 -1.61
CA SER A 154 11.53 -4.04 -1.40
C SER A 154 10.95 -5.25 -0.66
N GLY A 155 11.77 -6.31 -0.53
CA GLY A 155 11.43 -7.54 0.20
C GLY A 155 10.60 -8.54 -0.60
N ARG A 156 9.74 -8.07 -1.52
CA ARG A 156 8.93 -8.90 -2.42
C ARG A 156 8.84 -8.31 -3.82
N SER A 157 8.79 -9.18 -4.83
CA SER A 157 8.70 -8.82 -6.25
C SER A 157 7.28 -8.87 -6.80
N ASP A 158 6.34 -9.45 -6.06
CA ASP A 158 4.92 -9.53 -6.41
C ASP A 158 4.11 -8.35 -5.87
N VAL A 159 4.76 -7.28 -5.44
CA VAL A 159 4.10 -6.06 -4.93
C VAL A 159 4.72 -4.86 -5.62
N ILE A 160 3.85 -4.00 -6.16
CA ILE A 160 4.26 -2.77 -6.82
C ILE A 160 3.43 -1.59 -6.30
N LEU A 161 4.04 -0.41 -6.34
CA LEU A 161 3.40 0.86 -6.01
C LEU A 161 3.39 1.72 -7.27
N GLU A 162 2.21 1.98 -7.81
CA GLU A 162 2.05 2.91 -8.91
C GLU A 162 1.91 4.33 -8.39
N VAL A 163 2.63 5.24 -9.02
CA VAL A 163 2.64 6.67 -8.74
C VAL A 163 2.16 7.39 -9.99
N ARG A 164 0.90 7.83 -9.98
CA ARG A 164 0.37 8.70 -11.04
C ARG A 164 0.66 10.13 -10.63
N TYR A 165 1.52 10.78 -11.39
CA TYR A 165 1.99 12.13 -11.11
C TYR A 165 1.99 12.95 -12.40
N PHE A 166 1.20 14.03 -12.42
CA PHE A 166 0.98 14.83 -13.61
C PHE A 166 0.85 16.31 -13.27
N ALA A 167 1.15 17.15 -14.25
CA ALA A 167 1.04 18.58 -14.12
C ALA A 167 -0.41 19.06 -14.25
N ASP A 168 -0.75 20.11 -13.52
CA ASP A 168 -2.00 20.85 -13.59
C ASP A 168 -1.69 22.34 -13.63
N GLY A 169 -1.25 22.80 -14.80
CA GLY A 169 -0.64 24.11 -15.04
C GLY A 169 0.75 23.97 -15.67
N ASP A 170 1.74 24.70 -15.13
CA ASP A 170 3.12 24.64 -15.61
C ASP A 170 3.78 23.29 -15.27
N ALA A 171 3.97 22.45 -16.29
CA ALA A 171 4.58 21.13 -16.14
C ALA A 171 6.04 21.14 -15.70
N SER A 172 6.75 22.25 -15.89
CA SER A 172 8.13 22.34 -15.41
C SER A 172 8.24 22.48 -13.89
N GLN A 173 7.11 22.63 -13.19
CA GLN A 173 7.06 22.53 -11.72
C GLN A 173 6.97 21.08 -11.20
N CYS A 174 6.68 20.13 -12.09
CA CYS A 174 6.40 18.75 -11.73
C CYS A 174 7.48 17.83 -12.30
N GLY A 175 8.61 17.75 -11.60
CA GLY A 175 9.74 16.90 -11.94
C GLY A 175 9.32 15.44 -12.10
N ASN A 176 9.64 14.87 -13.27
CA ASN A 176 9.23 13.51 -13.66
C ASN A 176 7.70 13.30 -13.75
N ALA A 177 6.93 14.35 -14.03
CA ALA A 177 5.51 14.20 -14.38
C ALA A 177 5.31 13.46 -15.70
N LEU A 178 4.23 12.69 -15.76
CA LEU A 178 3.73 12.02 -16.97
C LEU A 178 2.37 12.60 -17.37
N PRO A 179 1.85 12.28 -18.57
CA PRO A 179 0.44 12.50 -18.89
C PRO A 179 -0.49 11.85 -17.85
N SER A 180 -1.66 12.45 -17.60
CA SER A 180 -2.57 12.04 -16.53
C SER A 180 -3.14 10.61 -16.64
N ASN A 181 -3.02 9.98 -17.81
CA ASN A 181 -3.41 8.59 -18.06
C ASN A 181 -2.26 7.59 -17.92
N GLN A 182 -1.07 8.03 -17.50
CA GLN A 182 0.11 7.19 -17.30
C GLN A 182 0.50 7.15 -15.82
N ASN A 183 1.34 6.21 -15.44
CA ASN A 183 1.88 6.06 -14.10
C ASN A 183 3.34 5.63 -14.15
N HIS A 184 4.08 5.96 -13.10
CA HIS A 184 5.34 5.29 -12.79
C HIS A 184 5.05 4.06 -11.94
N THR A 185 5.91 3.05 -12.00
CA THR A 185 5.78 1.85 -11.18
C THR A 185 7.04 1.64 -10.34
N ALA A 186 6.91 1.78 -9.03
CA ALA A 186 7.95 1.40 -8.09
C ALA A 186 7.83 -0.08 -7.74
N PHE A 187 8.93 -0.81 -7.89
CA PHE A 187 9.04 -2.24 -7.54
C PHE A 187 10.45 -2.54 -7.01
N ALA A 188 10.69 -3.77 -6.57
CA ALA A 188 11.98 -4.17 -6.01
C ALA A 188 13.16 -3.83 -6.94
N GLY A 189 14.03 -2.92 -6.48
CA GLY A 189 15.20 -2.47 -7.24
C GLY A 189 14.95 -1.32 -8.23
N SER A 190 13.69 -0.88 -8.39
CA SER A 190 13.30 0.22 -9.28
C SER A 190 12.51 1.28 -8.50
N PRO A 191 13.19 2.19 -7.78
CA PRO A 191 12.52 3.28 -7.08
C PRO A 191 11.98 4.33 -8.07
N VAL A 192 10.95 5.06 -7.65
CA VAL A 192 10.35 6.16 -8.42
C VAL A 192 10.58 7.46 -7.68
N THR A 193 11.16 8.47 -8.35
CA THR A 193 11.32 9.82 -7.82
C THR A 193 10.42 10.79 -8.56
N ILE A 194 9.67 11.60 -7.83
CA ILE A 194 8.94 12.77 -8.35
C ILE A 194 9.49 14.03 -7.68
N GLY A 195 9.47 15.15 -8.40
CA GLY A 195 9.95 16.44 -7.91
C GLY A 195 8.83 17.48 -7.90
N ILE A 196 8.69 18.22 -6.81
CA ILE A 196 7.72 19.32 -6.68
C ILE A 196 8.54 20.60 -6.57
N ASP A 197 8.57 21.40 -7.64
CA ASP A 197 9.14 22.74 -7.65
C ASP A 197 8.17 23.72 -6.97
N THR A 198 8.69 24.54 -6.09
CA THR A 198 7.93 25.41 -5.20
C THR A 198 8.24 26.90 -5.41
N ASP A 199 8.88 27.22 -6.54
CA ASP A 199 9.33 28.54 -6.97
C ASP A 199 8.23 29.53 -7.39
N GLY A 200 6.97 29.29 -6.99
CA GLY A 200 5.95 30.32 -6.99
C GLY A 200 5.17 30.51 -8.30
N ARG A 201 5.46 29.72 -9.34
CA ARG A 201 4.73 29.80 -10.61
C ARG A 201 3.32 29.23 -10.48
N SER A 202 2.39 29.83 -11.22
CA SER A 202 0.99 29.40 -11.25
C SER A 202 0.86 28.00 -11.86
N GLY A 203 0.12 27.14 -11.19
CA GLY A 203 -0.06 25.76 -11.59
C GLY A 203 0.06 24.85 -10.39
N GLY A 204 0.47 23.63 -10.62
CA GLY A 204 0.65 22.67 -9.56
C GLY A 204 0.81 21.27 -10.09
N CYS A 205 0.99 20.35 -9.15
CA CYS A 205 1.20 18.95 -9.46
C CYS A 205 0.15 18.10 -8.76
N GLN A 206 -0.39 17.12 -9.47
CA GLN A 206 -1.32 16.16 -8.90
C GLN A 206 -0.65 14.81 -8.68
N MET A 207 -0.88 14.22 -7.52
CA MET A 207 -0.35 12.91 -7.15
C MET A 207 -1.46 11.96 -6.72
N GLN A 208 -1.40 10.73 -7.23
CA GLN A 208 -2.23 9.60 -6.81
C GLN A 208 -1.34 8.37 -6.60
N LEU A 209 -1.70 7.54 -5.63
CA LEU A 209 -1.02 6.28 -5.33
C LEU A 209 -1.96 5.10 -5.53
N HIS A 210 -1.42 3.99 -6.01
CA HIS A 210 -2.12 2.72 -6.13
C HIS A 210 -1.17 1.57 -5.76
N LEU A 211 -1.61 0.72 -4.82
CA LEU A 211 -0.83 -0.41 -4.34
C LEU A 211 -1.50 -1.70 -4.82
N GLN A 212 -0.74 -2.55 -5.50
CA GLN A 212 -1.26 -3.80 -6.04
C GLN A 212 -0.29 -4.96 -5.83
N LYS A 213 -0.85 -6.16 -5.79
CA LYS A 213 -0.11 -7.42 -5.83
C LYS A 213 -0.23 -8.02 -7.23
N VAL A 214 0.89 -8.34 -7.86
CA VAL A 214 0.97 -8.86 -9.24
C VAL A 214 1.23 -10.36 -9.31
#